data_AF-A0A914AXS4-F1
#
_entry.id   AF-A0A914AXS4-F1
#
_cell.length_a   1.000
_cell.length_b   1.000
_cell.length_c   1.000
_cell.angle_alpha   90.00
_cell.angle_beta   90.00
_cell.angle_gamma   90.00
#
_symmetry.space_group_name_H-M   'P 1'
#
loop_
_entity.id
_entity.type
_entity.pdbx_description
1 polymer ?
#
loop_
_entity_poly.entity_id
_entity_poly.type
_entity_poly.pdbx_seq_one_letter_code
_entity_poly.pdbx_strand_id
1 'polypeptide(L)'
;MPMKGRFPLRRTLRYLEQGHVHLKDTVKIVTINYKTHGDFSEGTRDFVFYNLPQLQYKNPTVQMKTFQNITPSPYIRCFLDDGNDVLIDTDSKSNLEILEHLNKVLGKSEEVLERERKAQERQSNPAHFGSGHRRRCICEIPGQVPCPGKVSLPKELRGKYRDLKADSLKPPRGVRPDS
;
A
#
# COMPACT_ATOMS: atom_id res chain seq x y z
N MET A 1 -6.44 9.39 27.38
CA MET A 1 -5.04 9.52 27.87
C MET A 1 -4.19 10.12 26.75
N PRO A 2 -3.30 11.10 27.03
CA PRO A 2 -2.38 11.61 26.02
C PRO A 2 -1.40 10.52 25.56
N MET A 3 -1.00 10.55 24.29
CA MET A 3 0.00 9.63 23.75
C MET A 3 1.35 9.83 24.46
N LYS A 4 1.96 8.73 24.92
CA LYS A 4 3.26 8.76 25.63
C LYS A 4 4.43 9.09 24.70
N GLY A 5 5.39 9.88 25.18
CA GLY A 5 6.68 10.14 24.52
C GLY A 5 6.79 11.51 23.86
N ARG A 6 8.03 11.96 23.61
CA ARG A 6 8.32 13.24 22.97
C ARG A 6 7.92 13.21 21.48
N PHE A 7 7.19 14.24 21.04
CA PHE A 7 6.64 14.36 19.68
C PHE A 7 5.78 13.15 19.26
N PRO A 8 4.61 12.94 19.88
CA PRO A 8 3.74 11.80 19.59
C PRO A 8 3.10 11.87 18.19
N LEU A 9 3.07 13.06 17.56
CA LEU A 9 2.60 13.26 16.19
C LEU A 9 3.27 12.30 15.19
N ARG A 10 4.54 11.94 15.41
CA ARG A 10 5.30 11.02 14.54
C ARG A 10 4.72 9.60 14.47
N ARG A 11 3.84 9.24 15.42
CA ARG A 11 3.18 7.93 15.49
C ARG A 11 1.77 7.95 14.89
N THR A 12 1.40 9.00 14.16
CA THR A 12 0.11 9.11 13.49
C THR A 12 0.24 8.68 12.02
N LEU A 13 -0.79 8.02 11.48
CA LEU A 13 -0.83 7.64 10.06
C LEU A 13 -0.65 8.86 9.16
N ARG A 14 -1.31 9.98 9.49
CA ARG A 14 -1.17 11.25 8.77
C ARG A 14 0.28 11.70 8.62
N TYR A 15 1.09 11.54 9.68
CA TYR A 15 2.52 11.91 9.61
C TYR A 15 3.33 10.93 8.76
N LEU A 16 3.05 9.63 8.90
CA LEU A 16 3.76 8.59 8.14
C LEU A 16 3.45 8.66 6.63
N GLU A 17 2.23 9.02 6.28
CA GLU A 17 1.77 9.17 4.89
C GLU A 17 2.39 10.36 4.16
N GLN A 18 2.83 11.39 4.89
CA GLN A 18 3.47 12.59 4.33
C GLN A 18 4.90 12.35 3.82
N GLY A 19 5.52 11.21 4.13
CA GLY A 19 6.81 10.84 3.55
C GLY A 19 6.72 10.73 2.02
N HIS A 20 7.58 11.45 1.31
CA HIS A 20 7.59 11.47 -0.16
C HIS A 20 8.69 10.58 -0.78
N VAL A 21 9.58 10.03 0.03
CA VAL A 21 10.66 9.18 -0.46
C VAL A 21 10.17 7.76 -0.61
N HIS A 22 10.15 7.30 -1.85
CA HIS A 22 9.92 5.91 -2.22
C HIS A 22 11.20 5.36 -2.83
N LEU A 23 11.90 4.47 -2.12
CA LEU A 23 13.11 3.83 -2.64
C LEU A 23 12.83 2.98 -3.88
N LYS A 24 13.80 2.90 -4.79
CA LYS A 24 13.84 1.95 -5.90
C LYS A 24 13.78 0.51 -5.38
N ASP A 25 13.18 -0.37 -6.16
CA ASP A 25 12.97 -1.77 -5.77
C ASP A 25 14.28 -2.56 -5.63
N THR A 26 15.38 -2.04 -6.20
CA THR A 26 16.73 -2.59 -6.08
C THR A 26 17.28 -2.47 -4.67
N VAL A 27 16.87 -1.47 -3.89
CA VAL A 27 17.35 -1.29 -2.51
C VAL A 27 16.75 -2.35 -1.61
N LYS A 28 17.57 -3.12 -0.90
CA LYS A 28 17.12 -4.18 0.02
C LYS A 28 17.38 -3.86 1.47
N ILE A 29 18.54 -3.28 1.78
CA ILE A 29 18.95 -2.97 3.15
C ILE A 29 19.45 -1.53 3.22
N VAL A 30 19.03 -0.80 4.25
CA VAL A 30 19.55 0.53 4.57
C VAL A 30 20.12 0.49 5.98
N THR A 31 21.39 0.89 6.11
CA THR A 31 22.07 1.01 7.40
C THR A 31 22.44 2.46 7.66
N ILE A 32 22.14 2.95 8.86
CA ILE A 32 22.38 4.33 9.25
C ILE A 32 23.34 4.32 10.43
N ASN A 33 24.55 4.84 10.23
CA ASN A 33 25.56 4.96 11.25
C ASN A 33 25.62 6.41 11.72
N TYR A 34 25.51 6.64 13.02
CA TYR A 34 25.55 7.99 13.58
C TYR A 34 26.15 8.05 14.98
N LYS A 35 26.58 9.24 15.38
CA LYS A 35 27.08 9.52 16.73
C LYS A 35 25.95 10.05 17.59
N THR A 36 25.96 9.68 18.87
CA THR A 36 24.98 10.22 19.83
C THR A 36 25.28 11.66 20.23
N HIS A 37 26.55 12.07 20.12
CA HIS A 37 27.07 13.40 20.44
C HIS A 37 27.83 13.99 19.26
N GLY A 38 28.00 15.32 19.25
CA GLY A 38 28.68 16.06 18.21
C GLY A 38 27.72 16.74 17.23
N ASP A 39 28.03 17.98 16.91
CA ASP A 39 27.19 18.85 16.06
C ASP A 39 27.15 18.33 14.62
N PHE A 40 28.27 17.78 14.16
CA PHE A 40 28.41 17.15 12.85
C PHE A 40 27.45 15.97 12.62
N SER A 41 26.94 15.33 13.68
CA SER A 41 25.96 14.24 13.59
C SER A 41 24.54 14.65 14.01
N GLU A 42 24.28 15.94 14.24
CA GLU A 42 22.95 16.44 14.63
C GLU A 42 21.88 16.12 13.59
N GLY A 43 22.09 16.51 12.32
CA GLY A 43 21.08 16.25 11.29
C GLY A 43 20.85 14.77 11.00
N THR A 44 21.84 13.90 11.23
CA THR A 44 21.64 12.44 11.13
C THR A 44 20.80 11.90 12.30
N ARG A 45 20.96 12.44 13.52
CA ARG A 45 20.11 12.11 14.67
C ARG A 45 18.67 12.54 14.42
N ASP A 46 18.49 13.74 13.88
CA ASP A 46 17.17 14.26 13.51
C ASP A 46 16.54 13.46 12.37
N PHE A 47 17.33 13.03 11.37
CA PHE A 47 16.85 12.15 10.33
C PHE A 47 16.34 10.81 10.88
N VAL A 48 17.09 10.18 11.78
CA VAL A 48 16.66 8.94 12.46
C VAL A 48 15.41 9.18 13.31
N PHE A 49 15.29 10.35 13.93
CA PHE A 49 14.16 10.66 14.79
C PHE A 49 12.89 11.01 14.00
N TYR A 50 12.96 11.90 13.02
CA TYR A 50 11.79 12.41 12.29
C TYR A 50 11.48 11.60 11.02
N ASN A 51 12.50 11.31 10.22
CA ASN A 51 12.33 10.87 8.84
C ASN A 51 12.35 9.34 8.66
N LEU A 52 13.14 8.63 9.48
CA LEU A 52 13.23 7.16 9.41
C LEU A 52 11.85 6.45 9.55
N PRO A 53 10.93 6.86 10.44
CA PRO A 53 9.60 6.26 10.51
C PRO A 53 8.80 6.40 9.21
N GLN A 54 8.89 7.57 8.56
CA GLN A 54 8.22 7.81 7.28
C GLN A 54 8.82 6.95 6.17
N LEU A 55 10.15 6.90 6.10
CA LEU A 55 10.87 6.08 5.11
C LEU A 55 10.52 4.60 5.25
N GLN A 56 10.52 4.06 6.47
CA GLN A 56 10.16 2.66 6.72
C GLN A 56 8.68 2.36 6.40
N TYR A 57 7.78 3.30 6.68
CA TYR A 57 6.36 3.15 6.37
C TYR A 57 6.10 3.08 4.86
N LYS A 58 6.81 3.89 4.06
CA LYS A 58 6.70 3.89 2.60
C LYS A 58 7.43 2.73 1.92
N ASN A 59 8.45 2.18 2.59
CA ASN A 59 9.26 1.08 2.08
C ASN A 59 9.24 -0.13 3.04
N PRO A 60 8.09 -0.83 3.19
CA PRO A 60 7.94 -1.92 4.15
C PRO A 60 8.79 -3.16 3.82
N THR A 61 9.21 -3.31 2.56
CA THR A 61 10.04 -4.43 2.09
C THR A 61 11.53 -4.22 2.30
N VAL A 62 11.96 -2.99 2.64
CA VAL A 62 13.36 -2.63 2.85
C VAL A 62 13.69 -2.77 4.33
N GLN A 63 14.75 -3.53 4.63
CA GLN A 63 15.22 -3.67 6.01
C GLN A 63 16.05 -2.45 6.40
N MET A 64 15.64 -1.73 7.44
CA MET A 64 16.39 -0.59 7.96
C MET A 64 17.02 -0.91 9.31
N LYS A 65 18.32 -0.61 9.47
CA LYS A 65 19.06 -0.78 10.72
C LYS A 65 19.82 0.48 11.09
N THR A 66 19.87 0.77 12.38
CA THR A 66 20.63 1.90 12.92
C THR A 66 21.77 1.39 13.78
N PHE A 67 22.93 2.03 13.66
CA PHE A 67 24.12 1.75 14.44
C PHE A 67 24.62 3.04 15.07
N GLN A 68 24.96 2.96 16.36
CA GLN A 68 25.37 4.11 17.15
C GLN A 68 26.82 3.97 17.58
N ASN A 69 27.59 5.04 17.42
CA ASN A 69 28.96 5.16 17.97
C ASN A 69 29.97 4.11 17.48
N ILE A 70 29.76 3.50 16.31
CA ILE A 70 30.70 2.55 15.70
C ILE A 70 31.80 3.29 14.92
N THR A 71 31.41 4.24 14.07
CA THR A 71 32.32 5.03 13.23
C THR A 71 32.41 6.47 13.72
N PRO A 72 33.55 7.17 13.48
CA PRO A 72 33.72 8.56 13.91
C PRO A 72 32.76 9.52 13.19
N SER A 73 32.60 9.35 11.88
CA SER A 73 31.69 10.16 11.04
C SER A 73 30.38 9.43 10.75
N PRO A 74 29.25 10.15 10.65
CA PRO A 74 27.96 9.58 10.33
C PRO A 74 27.81 9.32 8.82
N TYR A 75 27.14 8.23 8.46
CA TYR A 75 26.83 7.92 7.06
C TYR A 75 25.63 6.99 6.93
N ILE A 76 25.04 6.98 5.75
CA ILE A 76 24.01 6.03 5.34
C ILE A 76 24.61 5.10 4.29
N ARG A 77 24.43 3.80 4.44
CA ARG A 77 24.86 2.79 3.47
C ARG A 77 23.67 1.95 3.04
N CYS A 78 23.43 1.90 1.74
CA CYS A 78 22.33 1.18 1.12
C CYS A 78 22.87 0.01 0.31
N PHE A 79 22.35 -1.19 0.54
CA PHE A 79 22.73 -2.40 -0.18
C PHE A 79 21.65 -2.72 -1.22
N LEU A 80 22.10 -2.92 -2.45
CA LEU A 80 21.27 -3.22 -3.61
C LEU A 80 21.17 -4.74 -3.81
N ASP A 81 20.26 -5.15 -4.70
CA ASP A 81 20.02 -6.56 -5.03
C ASP A 81 21.09 -7.19 -5.91
N ASP A 82 21.80 -6.38 -6.69
CA ASP A 82 22.96 -6.78 -7.50
C ASP A 82 24.23 -7.00 -6.66
N GLY A 83 24.16 -6.78 -5.35
CA GLY A 83 25.30 -6.89 -4.42
C GLY A 83 26.15 -5.62 -4.34
N ASN A 84 25.85 -4.59 -5.14
CA ASN A 84 26.49 -3.28 -5.00
C ASN A 84 25.95 -2.55 -3.77
N ASP A 85 26.73 -1.59 -3.29
CA ASP A 85 26.33 -0.72 -2.21
C ASP A 85 26.61 0.75 -2.50
N VAL A 86 25.74 1.61 -1.95
CA VAL A 86 25.83 3.05 -2.09
C VAL A 86 26.08 3.65 -0.71
N LEU A 87 27.19 4.36 -0.58
CA LEU A 87 27.56 5.09 0.62
C LEU A 87 27.23 6.58 0.46
N ILE A 88 26.43 7.12 1.39
CA ILE A 88 26.05 8.52 1.45
C ILE A 88 26.60 9.10 2.75
N ASP A 89 27.59 9.99 2.63
CA ASP A 89 28.10 10.74 3.77
C ASP A 89 27.04 11.73 4.28
N THR A 90 26.81 11.74 5.59
CA THR A 90 25.81 12.61 6.24
C THR A 90 26.43 13.59 7.23
N ASP A 91 27.76 13.75 7.19
CA ASP A 91 28.48 14.67 8.05
C ASP A 91 28.06 16.13 7.83
N SER A 92 27.73 16.81 8.93
CA SER A 92 27.33 18.22 8.96
C SER A 92 26.17 18.60 8.03
N LYS A 93 25.35 17.63 7.60
CA LYS A 93 24.14 17.85 6.79
C LYS A 93 22.90 17.94 7.66
N SER A 94 21.93 18.75 7.25
CA SER A 94 20.60 18.76 7.87
C SER A 94 19.79 17.51 7.52
N ASN A 95 18.78 17.19 8.32
CA ASN A 95 17.91 16.04 8.05
C ASN A 95 17.16 16.15 6.71
N LEU A 96 16.81 17.37 6.29
CA LEU A 96 16.16 17.65 5.00
C LEU A 96 17.11 17.42 3.83
N GLU A 97 18.35 17.91 3.92
CA GLU A 97 19.38 17.67 2.91
C GLU A 97 19.70 16.18 2.74
N ILE A 98 19.77 15.44 3.85
CA ILE A 98 19.98 13.98 3.82
C ILE A 98 18.83 13.31 3.08
N LEU A 99 17.59 13.72 3.37
CA LEU A 99 16.39 13.16 2.76
C LEU A 99 16.32 13.46 1.26
N GLU A 100 16.59 14.69 0.85
CA GLU A 100 16.64 15.09 -0.56
C GLU A 100 17.75 14.36 -1.32
N HIS A 101 18.94 14.25 -0.73
CA HIS A 101 20.05 13.52 -1.32
C HIS A 101 19.68 12.04 -1.53
N LEU A 102 19.10 11.41 -0.52
CA LEU A 102 18.69 10.00 -0.58
C LEU A 102 17.60 9.79 -1.65
N ASN A 103 16.63 10.70 -1.77
CA ASN A 103 15.62 10.67 -2.81
C ASN A 103 16.23 10.85 -4.21
N LYS A 104 17.21 11.75 -4.36
CA LYS A 104 17.89 12.00 -5.63
C LYS A 104 18.65 10.77 -6.14
N VAL A 105 19.33 10.04 -5.25
CA VAL A 105 20.18 8.90 -5.64
C VAL A 105 19.35 7.61 -5.79
N LEU A 106 18.53 7.31 -4.80
CA LEU A 106 17.84 6.01 -4.67
C LEU A 106 16.32 6.11 -4.68
N GLY A 107 15.74 7.31 -4.78
CA GLY A 107 14.30 7.49 -4.92
C GLY A 107 13.79 7.14 -6.31
N LYS A 108 12.52 6.72 -6.37
CA LYS A 108 11.75 6.60 -7.61
C LYS A 108 11.42 8.00 -8.13
N SER A 109 11.47 8.19 -9.44
CA SER A 109 11.02 9.43 -10.07
C SER A 109 9.50 9.58 -9.98
N GLU A 110 9.00 10.81 -9.94
CA GLU A 110 7.56 11.10 -9.89
C GLU A 110 6.78 10.40 -11.01
N GLU A 111 7.34 10.36 -12.24
CA GLU A 111 6.70 9.66 -13.36
C GLU A 111 6.47 8.17 -13.14
N VAL A 112 7.37 7.51 -12.39
CA VAL A 112 7.26 6.08 -12.09
C VAL A 112 6.18 5.88 -11.03
N LEU A 113 6.18 6.72 -10.00
CA LEU A 113 5.13 6.71 -8.98
C LEU A 113 3.74 6.95 -9.58
N GLU A 114 3.65 7.87 -10.54
CA GLU A 114 2.38 8.17 -11.19
C GLU A 114 1.92 7.05 -12.12
N ARG A 115 2.86 6.35 -12.78
CA ARG A 115 2.56 5.14 -13.55
C ARG A 115 2.09 4.01 -12.65
N GLU A 116 2.74 3.80 -11.51
CA GLU A 116 2.34 2.81 -10.50
C GLU A 116 0.93 3.10 -9.95
N ARG A 117 0.64 4.37 -9.62
CA ARG A 117 -0.70 4.82 -9.18
C ARG A 117 -1.76 4.53 -10.23
N LYS A 118 -1.51 4.92 -11.50
CA LYS A 118 -2.43 4.66 -12.62
C LYS A 118 -2.62 3.16 -12.87
N ALA A 119 -1.58 2.35 -12.71
CA ALA A 119 -1.69 0.89 -12.86
C ALA A 119 -2.58 0.28 -11.78
N GLN A 120 -2.48 0.76 -10.54
CA GLN A 120 -3.34 0.31 -9.44
C GLN A 120 -4.81 0.73 -9.65
N GLU A 121 -5.06 1.95 -10.14
CA GLU A 121 -6.41 2.41 -10.51
C GLU A 121 -7.02 1.58 -11.65
N ARG A 122 -6.23 1.24 -12.68
CA ARG A 122 -6.66 0.38 -13.79
C ARG A 122 -7.13 -0.99 -13.33
N GLN A 123 -6.58 -1.51 -12.23
CA GLN A 123 -7.03 -2.77 -11.65
C GLN A 123 -8.47 -2.68 -11.10
N SER A 124 -8.91 -1.50 -10.67
CA SER A 124 -10.31 -1.23 -10.30
C SER A 124 -11.15 -0.80 -11.51
N ASN A 125 -11.38 -1.71 -12.46
CA ASN A 125 -12.21 -1.38 -13.62
C ASN A 125 -13.69 -1.19 -13.20
N PRO A 126 -14.30 -0.02 -13.48
CA PRO A 126 -15.66 0.33 -13.05
C PRO A 126 -16.76 -0.52 -13.71
N ALA A 127 -16.45 -1.27 -14.76
CA ALA A 127 -17.38 -2.18 -15.41
C ALA A 127 -17.52 -3.53 -14.68
N HIS A 128 -16.65 -3.84 -13.71
CA HIS A 128 -16.77 -5.06 -12.94
C HIS A 128 -17.97 -5.03 -11.98
N PHE A 129 -18.60 -6.19 -11.81
CA PHE A 129 -19.70 -6.42 -10.88
C PHE A 129 -19.26 -7.37 -9.78
N GLY A 130 -19.76 -7.15 -8.56
CA GLY A 130 -19.58 -8.06 -7.45
C GLY A 130 -19.34 -7.35 -6.12
N SER A 131 -19.03 -8.13 -5.09
CA SER A 131 -18.63 -7.58 -3.79
C SER A 131 -17.34 -6.77 -3.94
N GLY A 132 -17.27 -5.59 -3.32
CA GLY A 132 -16.11 -4.69 -3.42
C GLY A 132 -16.05 -3.83 -4.70
N HIS A 133 -17.00 -4.00 -5.62
CA HIS A 133 -17.14 -3.16 -6.81
C HIS A 133 -18.31 -2.19 -6.66
N ARG A 134 -18.36 -1.17 -7.52
CA ARG A 134 -19.42 -0.13 -7.48
C ARG A 134 -20.83 -0.71 -7.59
N ARG A 135 -20.97 -1.81 -8.32
CA ARG A 135 -22.25 -2.50 -8.55
C ARG A 135 -22.09 -3.96 -8.18
N ARG A 136 -23.07 -4.51 -7.47
CA ARG A 136 -22.99 -5.93 -7.05
C ARG A 136 -23.61 -6.87 -8.07
N CYS A 137 -24.73 -6.45 -8.65
CA CYS A 137 -25.47 -7.20 -9.67
C CYS A 137 -25.96 -6.24 -10.75
N ILE A 138 -26.10 -6.75 -11.98
CA ILE A 138 -26.54 -5.95 -13.13
C ILE A 138 -27.97 -5.41 -12.96
N CYS A 139 -28.80 -6.03 -12.12
CA CYS A 139 -30.15 -5.56 -11.82
C CYS A 139 -30.21 -4.18 -11.13
N GLU A 140 -29.08 -3.64 -10.68
CA GLU A 140 -28.96 -2.26 -10.16
C GLU A 140 -28.91 -1.22 -11.28
N ILE A 141 -28.71 -1.64 -12.53
CA ILE A 141 -28.64 -0.75 -13.69
C ILE A 141 -30.05 -0.53 -14.24
N PRO A 142 -30.48 0.74 -14.40
CA PRO A 142 -31.79 1.05 -14.98
C PRO A 142 -31.89 0.50 -16.40
N GLY A 143 -33.06 -0.02 -16.77
CA GLY A 143 -33.31 -0.69 -18.05
C GLY A 143 -32.99 -2.18 -18.06
N GLN A 144 -32.33 -2.71 -17.01
CA GLN A 144 -32.11 -4.15 -16.84
C GLN A 144 -33.26 -4.81 -16.06
N VAL A 145 -33.32 -6.15 -16.12
CA VAL A 145 -34.33 -6.92 -15.39
C VAL A 145 -34.09 -6.77 -13.88
N PRO A 146 -35.10 -6.36 -13.08
CA PRO A 146 -34.95 -6.22 -11.65
C PRO A 146 -34.77 -7.57 -10.95
N CYS A 147 -34.14 -7.55 -9.78
CA CYS A 147 -33.95 -8.77 -9.00
C CYS A 147 -35.31 -9.36 -8.58
N PRO A 148 -35.55 -10.68 -8.78
CA PRO A 148 -36.80 -11.34 -8.40
C PRO A 148 -37.17 -11.19 -6.92
N GLY A 149 -36.18 -10.99 -6.04
CA GLY A 149 -36.40 -10.74 -4.61
C GLY A 149 -36.99 -9.37 -4.31
N LYS A 150 -36.89 -8.40 -5.23
CA LYS A 150 -37.50 -7.06 -5.11
C LYS A 150 -38.78 -6.95 -5.93
N VAL A 151 -38.74 -7.39 -7.18
CA VAL A 151 -39.87 -7.33 -8.11
C VAL A 151 -40.06 -8.70 -8.72
N SER A 152 -41.22 -9.30 -8.47
CA SER A 152 -41.50 -10.64 -8.92
C SER A 152 -41.64 -10.70 -10.45
N LEU A 153 -40.93 -11.61 -11.11
CA LEU A 153 -40.92 -11.71 -12.59
C LEU A 153 -42.29 -12.14 -13.17
N PRO A 154 -42.61 -11.84 -14.43
CA PRO A 154 -43.79 -12.41 -15.11
C PRO A 154 -43.84 -13.94 -15.03
N LYS A 155 -45.04 -14.53 -15.03
CA LYS A 155 -45.23 -15.98 -14.82
C LYS A 155 -44.54 -16.79 -15.92
N GLU A 156 -44.53 -16.27 -17.13
CA GLU A 156 -43.94 -16.85 -18.34
C GLU A 156 -42.41 -17.04 -18.20
N LEU A 157 -41.75 -16.24 -17.35
CA LEU A 157 -40.31 -16.30 -17.10
C LEU A 157 -39.94 -17.14 -15.86
N ARG A 158 -40.92 -17.62 -15.08
CA ARG A 158 -40.67 -18.44 -13.89
C ARG A 158 -40.73 -19.93 -14.23
N GLY A 159 -39.68 -20.68 -13.89
CA GLY A 159 -39.59 -22.12 -14.16
C GLY A 159 -40.83 -22.91 -13.72
N LYS A 160 -41.34 -22.65 -12.50
CA LYS A 160 -42.57 -23.28 -11.97
C LYS A 160 -43.75 -23.29 -12.94
N TYR A 161 -43.99 -22.21 -13.70
CA TYR A 161 -45.13 -22.13 -14.61
C TYR A 161 -44.80 -22.54 -16.05
N ARG A 162 -43.52 -22.53 -16.43
CA ARG A 162 -43.07 -23.07 -17.73
C ARG A 162 -43.10 -24.59 -17.75
N ASP A 163 -42.63 -25.21 -16.67
CA ASP A 163 -42.59 -26.67 -16.51
C ASP A 163 -44.00 -27.27 -16.30
N LEU A 164 -45.00 -26.45 -15.95
CA LEU A 164 -46.42 -26.83 -15.92
C LEU A 164 -47.11 -26.73 -17.29
N LYS A 165 -46.54 -25.98 -18.24
CA LYS A 165 -47.08 -25.82 -19.60
C LYS A 165 -46.45 -26.79 -20.59
N ALA A 166 -45.20 -27.16 -20.39
CA ALA A 166 -44.60 -28.29 -21.07
C ALA A 166 -44.96 -29.54 -20.26
N ASP A 167 -45.53 -30.56 -20.90
CA ASP A 167 -45.74 -31.91 -20.38
C ASP A 167 -44.39 -32.64 -20.10
N SER A 168 -43.39 -31.90 -19.62
CA SER A 168 -42.06 -32.39 -19.36
C SER A 168 -42.06 -33.11 -18.01
N LEU A 169 -42.09 -34.43 -18.11
CA LEU A 169 -41.71 -35.45 -17.12
C LEU A 169 -40.29 -35.23 -16.54
N LYS A 170 -39.97 -34.02 -16.05
CA LYS A 170 -38.72 -33.78 -15.33
C LYS A 170 -38.93 -34.13 -13.87
N PRO A 171 -38.18 -35.11 -13.33
CA PRO A 171 -38.29 -35.48 -11.93
C PRO A 171 -38.01 -34.25 -11.04
N PRO A 172 -38.66 -34.14 -9.88
CA PRO A 172 -38.44 -33.03 -8.97
C PRO A 172 -36.95 -32.94 -8.62
N ARG A 173 -36.33 -31.78 -8.91
CA ARG A 173 -34.94 -31.54 -8.53
C ARG A 173 -34.85 -31.34 -7.02
N GLY A 174 -34.41 -32.39 -6.33
CA GLY A 174 -33.82 -32.31 -4.99
C GLY A 174 -34.75 -32.65 -3.83
N VAL A 175 -35.02 -33.94 -3.63
CA VAL A 175 -34.84 -34.48 -2.27
C VAL A 175 -33.33 -34.67 -2.15
N ARG A 176 -32.69 -33.97 -1.22
CA ARG A 176 -31.30 -34.30 -0.86
C ARG A 176 -31.34 -35.73 -0.29
N PRO A 177 -30.57 -36.69 -0.81
CA PRO A 177 -30.25 -37.84 -0.01
C PRO A 177 -29.36 -37.30 1.12
N ASP A 178 -29.96 -37.25 2.32
CA ASP A 178 -29.28 -37.11 3.61
C ASP A 178 -28.57 -35.76 3.90
N SER A 179 -29.34 -34.77 4.37
CA SER A 179 -28.88 -33.71 5.29
C SER A 179 -30.06 -32.87 5.79
#